data_AF-A0A5N6UBJ5-F1
#
_entry.id   AF-A0A5N6UBJ5-F1
#
_cell.length_a   1.000
_cell.length_b   1.000
_cell.length_c   1.000
_cell.angle_alpha   90.00
_cell.angle_beta   90.00
_cell.angle_gamma   90.00
#
_symmetry.space_group_name_H-M   'P 1'
#
loop_
_entity.id
_entity.type
_entity.pdbx_description
1 polymer ?
#
loop_
_entity_poly.entity_id
_entity_poly.type
_entity_poly.pdbx_seq_one_letter_code
_entity_poly.pdbx_strand_id
1 'polypeptide(L)'
;MGSIAAAPAEAMFILDSIPQAPEDPVYSLVAAYEADKSPNKVDLGVGAYRGNNARSWILPVIRKVRPRNHIQRSRSNHECLAIAGPSEFISAAQKLILGADSPAIKNGRVCLFQAVSGTGAIQLGGALLLKFHEIAHCLYGFVAATGIS
;
A
#
# COMPACT_ATOMS: atom_id res chain seq x y z
N MET A 1 39.02 -38.97 19.42
CA MET A 1 39.17 -37.76 18.59
C MET A 1 37.90 -37.63 17.76
N GLY A 2 36.97 -36.80 18.22
CA GLY A 2 35.66 -36.63 17.57
C GLY A 2 35.80 -35.83 16.28
N SER A 3 35.20 -36.33 15.20
CA SER A 3 35.13 -35.69 13.90
C SER A 3 34.32 -34.39 14.01
N ILE A 4 34.93 -33.27 13.64
CA ILE A 4 34.27 -31.98 13.55
C ILE A 4 33.53 -32.00 12.20
N ALA A 5 32.20 -32.19 12.23
CA ALA A 5 31.39 -32.05 11.04
C ALA A 5 31.55 -30.62 10.51
N ALA A 6 31.99 -30.49 9.26
CA ALA A 6 32.15 -29.21 8.58
C ALA A 6 30.82 -28.46 8.57
N ALA A 7 30.85 -27.18 8.96
CA ALA A 7 29.71 -26.29 8.86
C ALA A 7 29.21 -26.23 7.41
N PRO A 8 27.89 -26.16 7.16
CA PRO A 8 27.36 -26.08 5.82
C PRO A 8 27.93 -24.85 5.11
N ALA A 9 28.35 -25.05 3.86
CA ALA A 9 28.93 -24.04 2.99
C ALA A 9 28.07 -22.76 2.99
N GLU A 10 28.74 -21.62 3.11
CA GLU A 10 28.14 -20.29 3.03
C GLU A 10 27.23 -20.21 1.80
N ALA A 11 25.95 -19.94 2.02
CA ALA A 11 24.99 -19.76 0.95
C ALA A 11 25.38 -18.53 0.12
N MET A 12 26.09 -18.75 -0.98
CA MET A 12 26.40 -17.73 -1.97
C MET A 12 25.09 -17.27 -2.61
N PHE A 13 24.72 -16.00 -2.42
CA PHE A 13 23.53 -15.43 -3.03
C PHE A 13 23.79 -15.21 -4.53
N ILE A 14 23.26 -16.09 -5.37
CA ILE A 14 23.45 -16.06 -6.83
C ILE A 14 22.25 -15.33 -7.46
N LEU A 15 22.45 -14.07 -7.87
CA LEU A 15 21.42 -13.27 -8.55
C LEU A 15 20.86 -13.95 -9.81
N ASP A 16 21.71 -14.66 -10.57
CA ASP A 16 21.31 -15.38 -11.80
C ASP A 16 20.35 -16.56 -11.54
N SER A 17 20.21 -17.01 -10.29
CA SER A 17 19.32 -18.10 -9.92
C SER A 17 17.90 -17.65 -9.57
N ILE A 18 17.65 -16.33 -9.55
CA ILE A 18 16.36 -15.76 -9.19
C ILE A 18 15.50 -15.65 -10.45
N PRO A 19 14.38 -16.41 -10.55
CA PRO A 19 13.47 -16.29 -11.69
C PRO A 19 12.88 -14.89 -11.74
N GLN A 20 12.74 -14.34 -12.95
CA GLN A 20 12.07 -13.06 -13.13
C GLN A 20 10.60 -13.18 -12.76
N ALA A 21 10.12 -12.23 -11.95
CA ALA A 21 8.71 -12.14 -11.62
C ALA A 21 7.90 -11.84 -12.90
N PRO A 22 6.68 -12.41 -13.03
CA PRO A 22 5.80 -12.07 -14.13
C PRO A 22 5.49 -10.56 -14.12
N GLU A 23 5.41 -9.98 -15.31
CA GLU A 23 5.09 -8.56 -15.44
C GLU A 23 3.63 -8.31 -15.02
N ASP A 24 3.40 -7.24 -14.27
CA ASP A 24 2.05 -6.84 -13.88
C ASP A 24 1.33 -6.23 -15.10
N PRO A 25 0.17 -6.77 -15.51
CA PRO A 25 -0.52 -6.36 -16.73
C PRO A 25 -0.85 -4.85 -16.79
N VAL A 26 -1.05 -4.21 -15.64
CA VAL A 26 -1.35 -2.77 -15.58
C VAL A 26 -0.11 -1.96 -15.91
N TYR A 27 1.06 -2.37 -15.43
CA TYR A 27 2.31 -1.68 -15.73
C TYR A 27 2.79 -1.93 -17.16
N SER A 28 2.59 -3.14 -17.70
CA SER A 28 2.84 -3.40 -19.13
C SER A 28 2.04 -2.44 -20.02
N LEU A 29 0.77 -2.20 -19.68
CA LEU A 29 -0.10 -1.30 -20.44
C LEU A 29 0.37 0.16 -20.36
N VAL A 30 0.85 0.61 -19.19
CA VAL A 30 1.45 1.95 -19.03
C VAL A 30 2.71 2.08 -19.89
N ALA A 31 3.59 1.07 -19.88
CA ALA A 31 4.81 1.08 -20.68
C ALA A 31 4.50 1.16 -22.19
N ALA A 32 3.51 0.38 -22.65
CA ALA A 32 3.05 0.41 -24.03
C ALA A 32 2.44 1.79 -24.40
N TYR A 33 1.64 2.38 -23.51
CA TYR A 33 1.08 3.71 -23.71
C TYR A 33 2.17 4.80 -23.80
N GLU A 34 3.20 4.75 -22.94
CA GLU A 34 4.31 5.71 -22.98
C GLU A 34 5.17 5.56 -24.23
N ALA A 35 5.37 4.34 -24.72
CA ALA A 35 6.11 4.06 -25.95
C ALA A 35 5.37 4.46 -27.23
N ASP A 36 4.04 4.55 -27.20
CA ASP A 36 3.23 4.96 -28.35
C ASP A 36 3.45 6.44 -28.70
N LYS A 37 3.79 6.72 -29.96
CA LYS A 37 4.03 8.06 -30.52
C LYS A 37 2.79 8.67 -31.20
N SER A 38 1.68 7.93 -31.27
CA SER A 38 0.45 8.40 -31.88
C SER A 38 -0.07 9.66 -31.17
N PRO A 39 -0.43 10.73 -31.91
CA PRO A 39 -1.03 11.93 -31.32
C PRO A 39 -2.44 11.70 -30.77
N ASN A 40 -3.07 10.57 -31.12
CA ASN A 40 -4.43 10.22 -30.72
C ASN A 40 -4.48 9.07 -29.68
N LYS A 41 -3.37 8.78 -29.00
CA LYS A 41 -3.33 7.74 -27.96
C LYS A 41 -4.18 8.10 -26.75
N VAL A 42 -4.80 7.10 -26.12
CA VAL A 42 -5.66 7.25 -24.94
C VAL A 42 -5.27 6.23 -23.88
N ASP A 43 -5.04 6.70 -22.64
CA ASP A 43 -4.80 5.86 -21.47
C ASP A 43 -6.12 5.60 -20.73
N LEU A 44 -6.56 4.33 -20.74
CA LEU A 44 -7.72 3.83 -19.98
C LEU A 44 -7.29 2.73 -18.99
N GLY A 45 -5.98 2.54 -18.79
CA GLY A 45 -5.45 1.43 -18.00
C GLY A 45 -5.42 1.75 -16.52
N VAL A 46 -4.70 2.80 -16.15
CA VAL A 46 -4.54 3.17 -14.74
C VAL A 46 -5.76 3.94 -14.27
N GLY A 47 -6.36 3.49 -13.16
CA GLY A 47 -7.47 4.16 -12.47
C GLY A 47 -7.10 5.49 -11.80
N ALA A 48 -6.22 6.28 -12.41
CA ALA A 48 -5.80 7.59 -11.94
C ALA A 48 -6.68 8.68 -12.55
N TYR A 49 -7.23 9.54 -11.70
CA TYR A 49 -8.11 10.60 -12.16
C TYR A 49 -7.35 11.65 -13.01
N ARG A 50 -7.85 11.88 -14.23
CA ARG A 50 -7.31 12.87 -15.17
C ARG A 50 -8.29 14.01 -15.36
N GLY A 51 -7.76 15.22 -15.53
CA GLY A 51 -8.56 16.39 -15.94
C GLY A 51 -8.86 16.38 -17.44
N ASN A 52 -9.56 17.41 -17.92
CA ASN A 52 -9.95 17.56 -19.33
C ASN A 52 -8.77 17.60 -20.32
N ASN A 53 -7.55 17.81 -19.84
CA ASN A 53 -6.32 17.81 -20.63
C ASN A 53 -5.55 16.48 -20.54
N ALA A 54 -6.18 15.40 -20.06
CA ALA A 54 -5.60 14.07 -19.81
C ALA A 54 -4.42 14.05 -18.82
N ARG A 55 -4.17 15.15 -18.08
CA ARG A 55 -3.11 15.22 -17.05
C ARG A 55 -3.67 14.91 -15.67
N SER A 56 -2.78 14.48 -14.77
CA SER A 56 -3.11 14.23 -13.36
C SER A 56 -3.75 15.45 -12.72
N TRP A 57 -4.96 15.27 -12.18
CA TRP A 57 -5.69 16.36 -11.54
C TRP A 57 -5.41 16.40 -10.05
N ILE A 58 -4.77 17.48 -9.60
CA ILE A 58 -4.61 17.81 -8.18
C ILE A 58 -5.86 18.52 -7.64
N LEU A 59 -6.50 17.93 -6.64
CA LEU A 59 -7.69 18.52 -5.98
C LEU A 59 -7.42 19.95 -5.46
N PRO A 60 -8.36 20.90 -5.63
CA PRO A 60 -8.21 22.28 -5.16
C PRO A 60 -7.90 22.39 -3.67
N VAL A 61 -8.49 21.53 -2.83
CA VAL A 61 -8.23 21.50 -1.38
C VAL A 61 -6.77 21.15 -1.09
N ILE A 62 -6.17 20.21 -1.82
CA ILE A 62 -4.75 19.84 -1.66
C ILE A 62 -3.86 21.03 -2.03
N ARG A 63 -4.20 21.75 -3.11
CA ARG A 63 -3.46 22.96 -3.52
C ARG A 63 -3.46 24.05 -2.45
N LYS A 64 -4.59 24.24 -1.75
CA LYS A 64 -4.72 25.21 -0.65
C LYS A 64 -3.95 24.80 0.61
N VAL A 65 -3.93 23.50 0.93
CA VAL A 65 -3.35 22.98 2.18
C VAL A 65 -1.84 22.75 2.06
N ARG A 66 -1.32 22.40 0.88
CA ARG A 66 0.11 22.10 0.67
C ARG A 66 1.07 23.18 1.19
N PRO A 67 0.89 24.48 0.88
CA PRO A 67 1.78 25.53 1.38
C PRO A 67 1.81 25.60 2.91
N ARG A 68 0.64 25.50 3.56
CA ARG A 68 0.52 25.51 5.03
C ARG A 68 1.22 24.31 5.67
N ASN A 69 1.02 23.11 5.10
CA ASN A 69 1.65 21.89 5.60
C ASN A 69 3.17 21.88 5.37
N HIS A 70 3.66 22.49 4.29
CA HIS A 70 5.10 22.61 4.02
C HIS A 70 5.78 23.50 5.08
N ILE A 71 5.14 24.61 5.46
CA ILE A 71 5.60 25.50 6.54
C ILE A 71 5.55 24.82 7.92
N GLN A 72 4.58 23.94 8.17
CA GLN A 72 4.54 23.13 9.39
C GLN A 72 5.64 22.05 9.40
N ARG A 73 5.94 21.43 8.26
CA ARG A 73 6.99 20.42 8.14
C ARG A 73 8.39 21.00 8.35
N SER A 74 8.67 22.22 7.87
CA SER A 74 9.95 22.88 8.15
C SER A 74 10.14 23.24 9.63
N ARG A 75 9.08 23.15 10.45
CA ARG A 75 9.09 23.33 11.91
C ARG A 75 8.91 22.03 12.68
N SER A 76 8.78 20.88 12.02
CA SER A 76 8.54 19.58 12.67
C SER A 76 9.84 18.82 12.89
N ASN A 77 10.03 18.23 14.08
CA ASN A 77 11.26 17.54 14.49
C ASN A 77 11.53 16.16 13.82
N HIS A 78 10.79 15.77 12.78
CA HIS A 78 10.91 14.44 12.13
C HIS A 78 10.86 13.24 13.10
N GLU A 79 10.33 13.43 14.30
CA GLU A 79 10.20 12.38 15.31
C GLU A 79 9.24 11.29 14.85
N CYS A 80 9.48 10.07 15.36
CA CYS A 80 8.63 8.92 15.10
C CYS A 80 7.18 9.23 15.50
N LEU A 81 6.24 8.95 14.59
CA LEU A 81 4.81 9.04 14.90
C LEU A 81 4.40 7.91 15.85
N ALA A 82 3.28 8.11 16.55
CA ALA A 82 2.62 7.02 17.26
C ALA A 82 2.34 5.86 16.31
N ILE A 83 2.42 4.62 16.80
CA ILE A 83 2.24 3.39 16.02
C ILE A 83 0.89 3.39 15.27
N ALA A 84 -0.15 3.95 15.87
CA ALA A 84 -1.47 4.06 15.25
C ALA A 84 -1.59 5.18 14.21
N GLY A 85 -0.63 6.12 14.18
CA GLY A 85 -0.69 7.35 13.40
C GLY A 85 -1.21 8.56 14.20
N PRO A 86 -1.28 9.74 13.57
CA PRO A 86 -1.72 10.98 14.22
C PRO A 86 -3.19 10.92 14.65
N SER A 87 -3.49 11.36 15.87
CA SER A 87 -4.82 11.27 16.47
C SER A 87 -5.91 12.02 15.67
N GLU A 88 -5.56 13.17 15.10
CA GLU A 88 -6.44 14.00 14.28
C GLU A 88 -6.76 13.32 12.95
N PHE A 89 -5.77 12.65 12.36
CA PHE A 89 -5.96 11.85 11.15
C PHE A 89 -6.90 10.68 11.43
N ILE A 90 -6.67 9.95 12.52
CA ILE A 90 -7.52 8.83 12.94
C ILE A 90 -8.96 9.29 13.14
N SER A 91 -9.18 10.36 13.91
CA SER A 91 -10.53 10.88 14.19
C SER A 91 -11.24 11.35 12.91
N ALA A 92 -10.53 12.06 12.02
CA ALA A 92 -11.10 12.51 10.75
C ALA A 92 -11.44 11.32 9.84
N ALA A 93 -10.56 10.31 9.75
CA ALA A 93 -10.78 9.11 8.95
C ALA A 93 -11.98 8.29 9.45
N GLN A 94 -12.11 8.12 10.77
CA GLN A 94 -13.26 7.43 11.37
C GLN A 94 -14.59 8.12 10.99
N LYS A 95 -14.65 9.44 11.13
CA LYS A 95 -15.86 10.23 10.79
C LYS A 95 -16.15 10.21 9.29
N LEU A 96 -15.11 10.20 8.46
CA LEU A 96 -15.26 10.13 7.01
C LEU A 96 -15.86 8.79 6.55
N ILE A 97 -15.41 7.67 7.13
CA ILE A 97 -15.82 6.32 6.73
C ILE A 97 -17.18 5.94 7.35
N LEU A 98 -17.36 6.20 8.65
CA LEU A 98 -18.53 5.72 9.40
C LEU A 98 -19.62 6.77 9.58
N GLY A 99 -19.35 8.03 9.22
CA GLY A 99 -20.18 9.18 9.52
C GLY A 99 -19.87 9.78 10.91
N ALA A 100 -20.02 11.10 11.04
CA ALA A 100 -19.71 11.83 12.27
C ALA A 100 -20.57 11.39 13.47
N ASP A 101 -21.80 10.95 13.20
CA ASP A 101 -22.77 10.54 14.22
C ASP A 101 -22.84 9.03 14.49
N SER A 102 -21.88 8.26 13.95
CA SER A 102 -21.87 6.81 14.05
C SER A 102 -22.00 6.31 15.51
N PRO A 103 -23.00 5.46 15.82
CA PRO A 103 -23.10 4.81 17.11
C PRO A 103 -21.88 3.93 17.44
N ALA A 104 -21.17 3.42 16.42
CA ALA A 104 -19.96 2.64 16.62
C ALA A 104 -18.84 3.50 17.23
N ILE A 105 -18.69 4.75 16.77
CA ILE A 105 -17.74 5.71 17.33
C ILE A 105 -18.17 6.10 18.75
N LYS A 106 -19.45 6.48 18.93
CA LYS A 106 -19.99 6.92 20.23
C LYS A 106 -19.86 5.84 21.32
N ASN A 107 -20.02 4.57 20.95
CA ASN A 107 -19.94 3.44 21.87
C ASN A 107 -18.51 2.85 21.98
N GLY A 108 -17.48 3.48 21.41
CA GLY A 108 -16.09 3.03 21.54
C GLY A 108 -15.77 1.69 20.86
N ARG A 109 -16.53 1.29 19.84
CA ARG A 109 -16.37 0.00 19.15
C ARG A 109 -15.47 0.07 17.91
N VAL A 110 -14.81 1.20 17.68
CA VAL A 110 -14.00 1.45 16.48
C VAL A 110 -12.54 1.52 16.85
N CYS A 111 -11.73 0.66 16.24
CA CYS A 111 -10.28 0.71 16.28
C CYS A 111 -9.76 1.04 14.88
N LEU A 112 -8.83 1.99 14.76
CA LEU A 112 -8.28 2.42 13.48
C LEU A 112 -6.78 2.70 13.61
N PHE A 113 -6.02 2.22 12.63
CA PHE A 113 -4.58 2.44 12.49
C PHE A 113 -4.29 3.00 11.11
N GLN A 114 -3.33 3.93 11.02
CA GLN A 114 -2.83 4.40 9.74
C GLN A 114 -2.01 3.30 9.07
N ALA A 115 -2.30 3.04 7.79
CA ALA A 115 -1.57 2.09 6.96
C ALA A 115 -1.04 2.75 5.68
N VAL A 116 -0.16 2.04 4.96
CA VAL A 116 0.36 2.50 3.66
C VAL A 116 -0.69 2.29 2.58
N SER A 117 -1.51 3.32 2.35
CA SER A 117 -2.60 3.28 1.39
C SER A 117 -3.57 2.11 1.61
N GLY A 118 -4.38 1.78 0.62
CA GLY A 118 -5.30 0.63 0.66
C GLY A 118 -4.58 -0.71 0.74
N THR A 119 -3.53 -0.92 -0.05
CA THR A 119 -2.80 -2.20 -0.09
C THR A 119 -2.19 -2.56 1.27
N GLY A 120 -1.56 -1.61 1.95
CA GLY A 120 -1.04 -1.82 3.30
C GLY A 120 -2.14 -2.08 4.32
N ALA A 121 -3.30 -1.42 4.18
CA ALA A 121 -4.45 -1.67 5.05
C ALA A 121 -4.99 -3.10 4.88
N ILE A 122 -5.09 -3.59 3.64
CA ILE A 122 -5.54 -4.96 3.33
C ILE A 122 -4.53 -5.98 3.86
N GLN A 123 -3.23 -5.76 3.65
CA GLN A 123 -2.17 -6.64 4.13
C GLN A 123 -2.24 -6.78 5.66
N LEU A 124 -2.36 -5.67 6.39
CA LEU A 124 -2.46 -5.67 7.85
C LEU A 124 -3.75 -6.33 8.33
N GLY A 125 -4.89 -6.04 7.68
CA GLY A 125 -6.16 -6.67 7.99
C GLY A 125 -6.14 -8.18 7.77
N GLY A 126 -5.57 -8.64 6.65
CA GLY A 126 -5.40 -10.05 6.34
C GLY A 126 -4.49 -10.76 7.35
N ALA A 127 -3.35 -10.14 7.69
CA ALA A 127 -2.43 -10.68 8.71
C ALA A 127 -3.09 -10.78 10.11
N LEU A 128 -3.92 -9.80 10.48
CA LEU A 128 -4.69 -9.83 11.72
C LEU A 128 -5.69 -10.99 11.71
N LEU A 129 -6.47 -11.12 10.63
CA LEU A 129 -7.46 -12.19 10.48
C LEU A 129 -6.80 -13.57 10.53
N LEU A 130 -5.69 -13.78 9.82
CA LEU A 130 -4.94 -15.05 9.84
C LEU A 130 -4.39 -15.40 11.23
N LYS A 131 -4.04 -14.39 12.03
CA LYS A 131 -3.47 -14.60 13.37
C LYS A 131 -4.53 -14.93 14.43
N PHE A 132 -5.72 -14.36 14.30
CA PHE A 132 -6.73 -14.39 15.37
C PHE A 132 -8.03 -15.13 14.99
N HIS A 133 -8.20 -15.53 13.73
CA HIS A 133 -9.29 -16.38 13.28
C HIS A 133 -8.74 -17.62 12.59
N GLU A 134 -9.33 -18.78 12.86
CA GLU A 134 -9.10 -20.00 12.06
C GLU A 134 -9.76 -19.85 10.69
N ILE A 135 -9.20 -18.99 9.83
CA ILE A 135 -9.49 -19.03 8.40
C ILE A 135 -8.60 -20.13 7.80
N ALA A 136 -8.89 -21.36 8.20
CA ALA A 136 -8.27 -22.54 7.62
C ALA A 136 -8.68 -22.60 6.14
N HIS A 137 -7.69 -22.71 5.25
CA HIS A 137 -7.81 -23.10 3.84
C HIS A 137 -8.16 -22.06 2.76
N CYS A 138 -8.80 -20.92 3.01
CA CYS A 138 -9.25 -20.06 1.89
C CYS A 138 -8.21 -19.02 1.40
N LEU A 139 -7.39 -18.46 2.29
CA LEU A 139 -6.40 -17.42 1.92
C LEU A 139 -5.11 -17.98 1.31
N TYR A 140 -4.77 -19.23 1.59
CA TYR A 140 -3.65 -19.91 0.92
C TYR A 140 -3.90 -20.05 -0.59
N GLY A 141 -5.16 -20.11 -1.04
CA GLY A 141 -5.51 -20.19 -2.46
C GLY A 141 -5.23 -18.92 -3.26
N PHE A 142 -5.24 -17.74 -2.63
CA PHE A 142 -4.94 -16.48 -3.34
C PHE A 142 -3.43 -16.20 -3.40
N VAL A 143 -2.68 -16.62 -2.37
CA VAL A 143 -1.19 -16.56 -2.37
C VAL A 143 -0.58 -17.69 -3.22
N ALA A 144 -1.21 -18.87 -3.28
CA ALA A 144 -0.78 -19.96 -4.15
C ALA A 144 -1.17 -19.75 -5.63
N ALA A 145 -2.20 -18.95 -5.93
CA ALA A 145 -2.59 -18.62 -7.30
C ALA A 145 -1.69 -17.57 -7.96
N THR A 146 -0.92 -16.79 -7.19
CA THR A 146 0.19 -15.97 -7.71
C THR A 146 1.47 -16.81 -7.83
N GLY A 147 1.34 -17.96 -8.50
CA GLY A 147 2.38 -18.97 -8.67
C GLY A 147 3.75 -18.40 -8.99
N ILE A 148 4.65 -18.51 -8.01
CA ILE A 148 6.07 -18.71 -8.26
C ILE A 148 6.22 -20.23 -8.32
N SER A 149 6.33 -20.75 -9.53
CA SER A 149 6.84 -22.10 -9.78
C SER A 149 7.97 -22.02 -10.79
#